data_AF-A0ABD0YIP8-F1
#
_entry.id   AF-A0ABD0YIP8-F1
#
_cell.length_a   1.000
_cell.length_b   1.000
_cell.length_c   1.000
_cell.angle_alpha   90.00
_cell.angle_beta   90.00
_cell.angle_gamma   90.00
#
_symmetry.space_group_name_H-M   'P 1'
#
loop_
_entity.id
_entity.type
_entity.pdbx_description
1 polymer ?
#
loop_
_entity_poly.entity_id
_entity_poly.type
_entity_poly.pdbx_seq_one_letter_code
_entity_poly.pdbx_strand_id
1 'polypeptide(L)'
;RKSKRANANKVTVYKRILKRTLTYGIKLWDSVKKENNDQIQSFQSKFLRTILNASGNVFNQTIHHDLKIPAVHETIQSRCKSFHSKLENHPNIFANAVASITHPLNPSRRLKRRWPSDLLAE
;
A
#
# COMPACT_ATOMS: atom_id res chain seq x y z
N ARG A 1 -0.43 6.26 -33.80
CA ARG A 1 -1.38 7.21 -33.15
C ARG A 1 -2.08 6.47 -31.99
N LYS A 2 -1.72 6.71 -30.72
CA LYS A 2 -2.41 6.08 -29.57
C LYS A 2 -3.64 6.93 -29.18
N SER A 3 -4.81 6.32 -29.00
CA SER A 3 -6.02 7.05 -28.65
C SER A 3 -6.11 7.28 -27.13
N LYS A 4 -6.61 8.45 -26.71
CA LYS A 4 -6.84 8.79 -25.29
C LYS A 4 -7.71 7.75 -24.56
N ARG A 5 -8.67 7.15 -25.28
CA ARG A 5 -9.59 6.11 -24.76
C ARG A 5 -8.87 4.79 -24.45
N ALA A 6 -7.86 4.41 -25.24
CA ALA A 6 -7.10 3.18 -25.00
C ALA A 6 -6.34 3.22 -23.66
N ASN A 7 -5.77 4.38 -23.31
CA ASN A 7 -5.06 4.56 -22.04
C ASN A 7 -6.02 4.54 -20.84
N ALA A 8 -7.21 5.13 -20.97
CA ALA A 8 -8.22 5.11 -19.90
C ALA A 8 -8.70 3.67 -19.58
N ASN A 9 -8.93 2.84 -20.61
CA ASN A 9 -9.34 1.45 -20.43
C ASN A 9 -8.25 0.63 -19.72
N LYS A 10 -7.00 0.82 -20.13
CA LYS A 10 -5.81 0.22 -19.52
C LYS A 10 -5.65 0.56 -18.04
N VAL A 11 -5.86 1.82 -17.65
CA VAL A 11 -5.86 2.25 -16.25
C VAL A 11 -7.03 1.64 -15.48
N THR A 12 -8.18 1.46 -16.13
CA THR A 12 -9.33 0.81 -15.51
C THR A 12 -9.05 -0.67 -15.19
N VAL A 13 -8.36 -1.38 -16.08
CA VAL A 13 -7.90 -2.76 -15.83
C VAL A 13 -6.96 -2.82 -14.63
N TYR A 14 -5.98 -1.90 -14.55
CA TYR A 14 -5.12 -1.77 -13.37
C TYR A 14 -5.92 -1.59 -12.07
N LYS A 15 -6.87 -0.65 -12.06
CA LYS A 15 -7.68 -0.33 -10.87
C LYS A 15 -8.59 -1.49 -10.45
N ARG A 16 -9.07 -2.30 -11.41
CA ARG A 16 -9.95 -3.43 -11.12
C ARG A 16 -9.19 -4.67 -10.65
N ILE A 17 -8.07 -5.00 -11.28
CA ILE A 17 -7.33 -6.24 -10.99
C ILE A 17 -6.25 -5.96 -9.96
N LEU A 18 -5.22 -5.19 -10.35
CA LEU A 18 -4.02 -5.06 -9.54
C LEU A 18 -4.28 -4.33 -8.23
N LYS A 19 -5.06 -3.23 -8.23
CA LYS A 19 -5.41 -2.55 -6.98
C LYS A 19 -6.16 -3.49 -6.02
N ARG A 20 -7.07 -4.34 -6.52
CA ARG A 20 -7.80 -5.30 -5.67
C ARG A 20 -6.85 -6.35 -5.09
N THR A 21 -5.98 -6.94 -5.91
CA THR A 21 -5.00 -7.94 -5.46
C THR A 21 -4.03 -7.34 -4.44
N LEU A 22 -3.50 -6.13 -4.70
CA LEU A 22 -2.66 -5.41 -3.76
C LEU A 22 -3.40 -5.10 -2.46
N THR A 23 -4.64 -4.60 -2.54
CA THR A 23 -5.44 -4.28 -1.33
C THR A 23 -5.69 -5.52 -0.46
N TYR A 24 -5.91 -6.67 -1.08
CA TYR A 24 -6.03 -7.93 -0.35
C TYR A 24 -4.71 -8.34 0.30
N GLY A 25 -3.61 -8.30 -0.48
CA GLY A 25 -2.28 -8.65 -0.02
C GLY A 25 -1.74 -7.73 1.08
N ILE A 26 -2.11 -6.44 1.11
CA ILE A 26 -1.69 -5.49 2.14
C ILE A 26 -2.00 -6.01 3.55
N LYS A 27 -3.17 -6.64 3.79
CA LYS A 27 -3.48 -7.20 5.13
C LYS A 27 -2.48 -8.27 5.57
N LEU A 28 -1.93 -9.03 4.63
CA LEU A 28 -0.91 -10.05 4.91
C LEU A 28 0.48 -9.43 4.98
N TRP A 29 0.73 -8.38 4.20
CA TRP A 29 2.05 -7.77 4.02
C TRP A 29 2.33 -6.61 4.97
N ASP A 30 1.33 -6.10 5.68
CA ASP A 30 1.45 -4.97 6.61
C ASP A 30 2.49 -5.24 7.73
N SER A 31 2.66 -6.52 8.08
CA SER A 31 3.60 -6.99 9.11
C SER A 31 4.96 -7.45 8.54
N VAL A 32 5.27 -7.11 7.29
CA VAL A 32 6.44 -7.62 6.57
C VAL A 32 7.60 -6.62 6.64
N LYS A 33 8.83 -7.13 6.48
CA LYS A 33 10.04 -6.31 6.40
C LYS A 33 9.91 -5.25 5.29
N LYS A 34 10.51 -4.08 5.53
CA LYS A 34 10.56 -2.95 4.58
C LYS A 34 11.01 -3.38 3.17
N GLU A 35 12.01 -4.25 3.07
CA GLU A 35 12.53 -4.78 1.80
C GLU A 35 11.46 -5.42 0.90
N ASN A 36 10.49 -6.12 1.49
CA ASN A 36 9.43 -6.75 0.70
C ASN A 36 8.41 -5.72 0.21
N ASN A 37 8.19 -4.63 0.96
CA ASN A 37 7.35 -3.51 0.50
C ASN A 37 7.99 -2.84 -0.71
N ASP A 38 9.31 -2.69 -0.72
CA ASP A 38 10.07 -2.14 -1.86
C ASP A 38 9.98 -3.06 -3.10
N GLN A 39 9.98 -4.38 -2.89
CA GLN A 39 9.73 -5.35 -3.97
C GLN A 39 8.31 -5.22 -4.55
N ILE A 40 7.29 -5.04 -3.71
CA ILE A 40 5.90 -4.86 -4.16
C ILE A 40 5.74 -3.52 -4.90
N GLN A 41 6.38 -2.44 -4.41
CA GLN A 41 6.43 -1.15 -5.12
C GLN A 41 7.11 -1.26 -6.48
N SER A 42 8.20 -2.03 -6.56
CA SER A 42 8.90 -2.31 -7.81
C SER A 42 8.02 -3.09 -8.79
N PHE A 43 7.26 -4.06 -8.29
CA PHE A 43 6.28 -4.80 -9.08
C PHE A 43 5.15 -3.90 -9.61
N GLN A 44 4.57 -3.04 -8.75
CA GLN A 44 3.55 -2.07 -9.15
C GLN A 44 4.09 -1.15 -10.25
N SER A 45 5.31 -0.63 -10.08
CA SER A 45 5.95 0.29 -11.03
C SER A 45 6.20 -0.39 -12.39
N LYS A 46 6.74 -1.61 -12.39
CA LYS A 46 6.96 -2.40 -13.62
C LYS A 46 5.64 -2.64 -14.35
N PHE A 47 4.60 -3.06 -13.63
CA PHE A 47 3.29 -3.34 -14.22
C PHE A 47 2.66 -2.09 -14.83
N LEU A 48 2.72 -0.94 -14.16
CA LEU A 48 2.23 0.33 -14.70
C LEU A 48 2.94 0.73 -15.99
N ARG A 49 4.26 0.55 -16.04
CA ARG A 49 5.06 0.81 -17.25
C ARG A 49 4.67 -0.12 -18.40
N THR A 50 4.48 -1.41 -18.12
CA THR A 50 4.02 -2.39 -19.11
C THR A 50 2.67 -2.03 -19.69
N ILE A 51 1.71 -1.62 -18.85
CA ILE A 51 0.38 -1.20 -19.33
C ILE A 51 0.47 0.02 -20.25
N LEU A 52 1.27 1.01 -19.87
CA LEU A 52 1.43 2.25 -20.63
C LEU A 52 2.32 2.10 -21.87
N ASN A 53 3.07 1.00 -21.98
CA ASN A 53 4.21 0.88 -22.88
C ASN A 53 5.12 2.12 -22.76
N ALA A 54 5.46 2.48 -21.52
CA ALA A 54 6.29 3.64 -21.21
C ALA A 54 7.77 3.34 -21.45
N SER A 55 8.51 4.29 -22.02
CA SER A 55 9.96 4.15 -22.22
C SER A 55 10.73 4.18 -20.90
N GLY A 56 11.96 3.66 -20.89
CA GLY A 56 12.86 3.65 -19.73
C GLY A 56 13.10 5.03 -19.11
N ASN A 57 13.03 6.08 -19.92
CA ASN A 57 13.37 7.45 -19.53
C ASN A 57 12.29 8.17 -18.72
N VAL A 58 11.10 7.58 -18.57
CA VAL A 58 10.03 8.16 -17.76
C VAL A 58 10.26 7.80 -16.29
N PHE A 59 10.28 8.81 -15.41
CA PHE A 59 10.37 8.59 -13.97
C PHE A 59 9.11 7.92 -13.43
N ASN A 60 9.27 7.01 -12.46
CA ASN A 60 8.12 6.35 -11.83
C ASN A 60 7.19 7.37 -11.16
N GLN A 61 7.76 8.40 -10.52
CA GLN A 61 6.99 9.49 -9.89
C GLN A 61 6.05 10.18 -10.89
N THR A 62 6.54 10.48 -12.11
CA THR A 62 5.72 11.07 -13.18
C THR A 62 4.55 10.16 -13.56
N ILE A 63 4.79 8.85 -13.69
CA ILE A 63 3.73 7.87 -14.00
C ILE A 63 2.67 7.83 -12.90
N HIS A 64 3.09 7.81 -11.63
CA HIS A 64 2.19 7.78 -10.49
C HIS A 64 1.33 9.06 -10.41
N HIS A 65 1.96 10.23 -10.62
CA HIS A 65 1.30 11.52 -10.64
C HIS A 65 0.27 11.61 -11.78
N ASP A 66 0.67 11.30 -13.02
CA ASP A 66 -0.19 11.39 -14.20
C ASP A 66 -1.39 10.44 -14.14
N LEU A 67 -1.18 9.24 -13.59
CA LEU A 67 -2.24 8.24 -13.43
C LEU A 67 -3.10 8.46 -12.18
N LYS A 68 -2.67 9.35 -11.27
CA LYS A 68 -3.26 9.55 -9.94
C LYS A 68 -3.37 8.22 -9.17
N ILE A 69 -2.31 7.42 -9.22
CA ILE A 69 -2.23 6.12 -8.53
C ILE A 69 -1.25 6.27 -7.37
N PRO A 70 -1.70 6.11 -6.11
CA PRO A 70 -0.82 6.18 -4.96
C PRO A 70 0.22 5.07 -4.99
N ALA A 71 1.39 5.35 -4.40
CA ALA A 71 2.41 4.34 -4.18
C ALA A 71 1.89 3.28 -3.19
N VAL A 72 2.47 2.07 -3.25
CA VAL A 72 2.12 0.98 -2.32
C VAL A 72 2.24 1.45 -0.87
N HIS A 73 3.33 2.16 -0.54
CA HIS A 73 3.57 2.68 0.79
C HIS A 73 2.43 3.59 1.29
N GLU A 74 2.00 4.55 0.47
CA GLU A 74 0.88 5.44 0.81
C GLU A 74 -0.43 4.67 1.01
N THR A 75 -0.67 3.64 0.18
CA THR A 75 -1.87 2.81 0.33
C THR A 75 -1.85 1.98 1.61
N ILE A 76 -0.68 1.48 2.01
CA ILE A 76 -0.49 0.76 3.27
C ILE A 76 -0.77 1.73 4.43
N GLN A 77 -0.07 2.88 4.49
CA GLN A 77 -0.27 3.86 5.56
C GLN A 77 -1.71 4.33 5.69
N SER A 78 -2.37 4.66 4.57
CA SER A 78 -3.78 5.05 4.56
C SER A 78 -4.68 3.94 5.11
N ARG A 79 -4.37 2.68 4.81
CA ARG A 79 -5.12 1.51 5.30
C ARG A 79 -4.90 1.28 6.79
N CYS A 80 -3.67 1.39 7.28
CA CYS A 80 -3.36 1.27 8.71
C CYS A 80 -4.09 2.36 9.49
N LYS A 81 -4.00 3.63 9.06
CA LYS A 81 -4.70 4.76 9.69
C LYS A 81 -6.21 4.53 9.75
N SER A 82 -6.82 4.11 8.64
CA SER A 82 -8.27 3.81 8.60
C SER A 82 -8.66 2.59 9.44
N PHE A 83 -7.75 1.64 9.66
CA PHE A 83 -8.01 0.48 10.52
C PHE A 83 -7.95 0.88 11.99
N HIS A 84 -6.91 1.60 12.40
CA HIS A 84 -6.77 2.06 13.79
C HIS A 84 -7.91 3.00 14.19
N SER A 85 -8.32 3.94 13.33
CA SER A 85 -9.46 4.80 13.63
C SER A 85 -10.78 4.04 13.81
N LYS A 86 -10.94 2.90 13.13
CA LYS A 86 -12.10 2.01 13.34
C LYS A 86 -12.01 1.19 14.62
N LEU A 87 -10.79 0.80 15.02
CA LEU A 87 -10.57 0.10 16.27
C LEU A 87 -10.83 1.03 17.46
N GLU A 88 -10.41 2.28 17.42
CA GLU A 88 -10.65 3.26 18.49
C GLU A 88 -12.14 3.52 18.75
N ASN A 89 -12.95 3.50 17.70
CA ASN A 89 -14.40 3.73 17.78
C ASN A 89 -15.21 2.43 17.96
N HIS A 90 -14.54 1.30 18.24
CA HIS A 90 -15.21 0.01 18.32
C HIS A 90 -15.88 -0.20 19.70
N PRO A 91 -17.09 -0.78 19.77
CA PRO A 91 -17.80 -0.98 21.05
C PRO A 91 -17.08 -1.96 21.99
N ASN A 92 -16.23 -2.83 21.44
CA ASN A 92 -15.44 -3.78 22.23
C ASN A 92 -14.19 -3.11 22.83
N ILE A 93 -14.11 -3.05 24.16
CA ILE A 93 -13.01 -2.50 24.94
C ILE A 93 -11.66 -3.17 24.57
N PHE A 94 -11.65 -4.48 24.29
CA PHE A 94 -10.44 -5.18 23.86
C PHE A 94 -9.93 -4.73 22.49
N ALA A 95 -10.82 -4.28 21.60
CA ALA A 95 -10.41 -3.72 20.31
C ALA A 95 -9.73 -2.36 20.50
N ASN A 96 -10.20 -1.55 21.44
CA ASN A 96 -9.58 -0.27 21.80
C ASN A 96 -8.19 -0.50 22.42
N ALA A 97 -8.03 -1.55 23.24
CA ALA A 97 -6.73 -1.94 23.81
C ALA A 97 -5.71 -2.40 22.76
N VAL A 98 -6.17 -2.91 21.61
CA VAL A 98 -5.28 -3.21 20.46
C VAL A 98 -4.93 -1.95 19.67
N ALA A 99 -5.81 -0.94 19.67
CA ALA A 99 -5.59 0.33 18.99
C ALA A 99 -4.49 1.18 19.65
N SER A 100 -4.35 1.10 20.97
CA SER A 100 -3.33 1.83 21.72
C SER A 100 -1.94 1.39 21.25
N ILE A 101 -1.22 2.34 20.64
CA ILE A 101 0.16 2.20 20.10
C ILE A 101 1.11 1.61 21.14
N THR A 102 0.80 1.80 22.42
CA THR A 102 1.57 1.35 23.56
C THR A 102 1.16 -0.05 23.97
N HIS A 103 1.69 -1.09 23.30
CA HIS A 103 1.76 -2.39 23.96
C HIS A 103 2.84 -2.28 25.04
N PRO A 104 2.51 -2.35 26.35
CA PRO A 104 3.45 -2.02 27.43
C PRO A 104 4.66 -2.97 27.51
N LEU A 105 4.69 -4.02 26.70
CA LEU A 105 5.73 -5.05 26.70
C LEU A 105 6.72 -4.96 25.54
N ASN A 106 6.50 -4.10 24.51
CA ASN A 106 7.24 -4.06 23.22
C ASN A 106 8.17 -5.27 23.04
N PRO A 107 7.58 -6.48 22.88
CA PRO A 107 8.33 -7.71 23.05
C PRO A 107 9.45 -7.76 22.02
N SER A 108 10.61 -8.30 22.40
CA SER A 108 11.78 -8.37 21.53
C SER A 108 11.40 -8.94 20.17
N ARG A 109 11.46 -8.08 19.13
CA ARG A 109 10.92 -8.41 17.82
C ARG A 109 11.90 -9.29 17.06
N ARG A 110 11.53 -10.55 16.84
CA ARG A 110 12.30 -11.44 15.97
C ARG A 110 12.23 -10.95 14.52
N LEU A 111 13.32 -11.09 13.79
CA LEU A 111 13.43 -10.81 12.34
C LEU A 111 13.22 -9.34 11.93
N LYS A 112 13.30 -8.36 12.85
CA LYS A 112 13.14 -6.92 12.54
C LYS A 112 11.86 -6.60 11.74
N ARG A 113 10.75 -7.27 12.07
CA ARG A 113 9.44 -7.02 11.42
C ARG A 113 8.85 -5.70 11.88
N ARG A 114 8.34 -4.92 10.93
CA ARG A 114 7.49 -3.75 11.21
C ARG A 114 6.09 -4.23 11.57
N TRP A 115 5.45 -3.55 12.50
CA TRP A 115 4.05 -3.75 12.84
C TRP A 115 3.21 -2.62 12.24
N PRO A 116 1.91 -2.85 11.99
CA PRO A 116 1.00 -1.81 11.52
C PRO A 116 1.03 -0.53 12.36
N SER A 117 1.20 -0.65 13.69
CA SER A 117 1.31 0.49 14.60
C SER A 117 2.55 1.35 14.36
N ASP A 118 3.66 0.76 13.90
CA ASP A 118 4.90 1.52 13.62
C ASP A 118 4.71 2.47 12.42
N LEU A 119 3.80 2.11 11.49
CA LEU A 119 3.47 2.90 10.31
C LEU A 119 2.58 4.12 10.60
N LEU A 120 2.07 4.23 11.84
CA LEU A 120 1.33 5.41 12.29
C LEU A 120 2.25 6.54 12.76
N ALA A 121 3.47 6.20 13.19
CA ALA A 121 4.47 7.15 13.71
C ALA A 121 5.41 7.71 12.63
N GLU A 122 5.37 7.15 11.41
CA GLU A 122 6.02 7.67 10.18
C GLU A 122 5.11 8.66 9.46
#